data_AF-A0A4Y2IJB1-F1
#
_entry.id   AF-A0A4Y2IJB1-F1
#
_cell.length_a   1.000
_cell.length_b   1.000
_cell.length_c   1.000
_cell.angle_alpha   90.00
_cell.angle_beta   90.00
_cell.angle_gamma   90.00
#
_symmetry.space_group_name_H-M   'P 1'
#
loop_
_entity.id
_entity.type
_entity.pdbx_description
1 polymer ?
#
loop_
_entity_poly.entity_id
_entity_poly.type
_entity_poly.pdbx_seq_one_letter_code
_entity_poly.pdbx_strand_id
1 'polypeptide(L)'
;MAVAQDSDVELRSLLESGSGLELKQLQLPSSQRLLYCDISTGATKTRTTSFHPAANGIVERMHRQLKAALKCYTNSSWLEVLPTVLLGMRACLKEDIGASHAEMVYGQRLRLPGEVFRNTTSSRQMLSEDTFLQRLRPYTRRLIYFTL
;
A
#
# COMPACT_ATOMS: atom_id res chain seq x y z
N MET A 1 10.41 -18.46 16.69
CA MET A 1 9.61 -18.85 15.51
C MET A 1 9.73 -20.33 15.21
N ALA A 2 10.93 -20.90 15.03
CA ALA A 2 11.07 -22.35 14.80
C ALA A 2 10.48 -23.22 15.92
N VAL A 3 10.84 -22.93 17.17
CA VAL A 3 10.31 -23.67 18.33
C VAL A 3 8.79 -23.53 18.49
N ALA A 4 8.21 -22.43 18.00
CA ALA A 4 6.77 -22.24 18.11
C ALA A 4 6.00 -23.14 17.13
N GLN A 5 6.62 -23.54 16.01
CA GLN A 5 6.01 -24.44 15.03
C GLN A 5 5.90 -25.87 15.56
N ASP A 6 6.82 -26.30 16.43
CA ASP A 6 6.82 -27.67 16.98
C ASP A 6 5.54 -27.98 17.77
N SER A 7 4.97 -26.96 18.43
CA SER A 7 3.73 -27.04 19.22
C SER A 7 2.49 -26.48 18.51
N ASP A 8 2.60 -26.05 17.24
CA ASP A 8 1.52 -25.37 16.54
C ASP A 8 0.48 -26.38 16.01
N VAL A 9 -0.71 -26.36 16.62
CA VAL A 9 -1.83 -27.26 16.28
C VAL A 9 -2.42 -26.93 14.92
N GLU A 10 -2.45 -25.65 14.55
CA GLU A 10 -2.96 -25.19 13.25
C GLU A 10 -2.02 -25.69 12.14
N LEU A 11 -0.71 -25.58 12.34
CA LEU A 11 0.28 -26.09 11.39
C LEU A 11 0.14 -27.60 11.15
N ARG A 12 -0.09 -28.39 12.21
CA ARG A 12 -0.31 -29.85 12.08
C ARG A 12 -1.59 -30.14 11.29
N SER A 13 -2.68 -29.42 11.59
CA SER A 13 -3.93 -29.53 10.84
C SER A 13 -3.76 -29.15 9.37
N LEU A 14 -2.93 -28.15 9.05
CA LEU A 14 -2.64 -27.73 7.67
C LEU A 14 -1.76 -28.73 6.90
N LEU A 15 -0.90 -29.48 7.59
CA LEU A 15 -0.11 -30.57 6.99
C LEU A 15 -0.95 -31.82 6.72
N GLU A 16 -1.97 -32.07 7.54
CA GLU A 16 -2.87 -33.23 7.40
C GLU A 16 -4.07 -32.96 6.49
N SER A 17 -4.57 -31.72 6.48
CA SER A 17 -5.63 -31.29 5.58
C SER A 17 -5.06 -31.02 4.19
N GLY A 18 -5.74 -31.47 3.15
CA GLY A 18 -5.45 -31.14 1.75
C GLY A 18 -5.75 -29.68 1.44
N SER A 19 -5.16 -28.76 2.19
CA SER A 19 -5.23 -27.33 1.94
C SER A 19 -4.50 -27.00 0.63
N GLY A 20 -4.84 -25.87 0.01
CA GLY A 20 -4.12 -25.38 -1.18
C GLY A 20 -2.71 -24.86 -0.88
N LEU A 21 -2.19 -25.07 0.34
CA LEU A 21 -0.86 -24.65 0.77
C LEU A 21 0.15 -25.77 0.50
N GLU A 22 1.32 -25.41 -0.01
CA GLU A 22 2.43 -26.33 -0.20
C GLU A 22 3.45 -26.08 0.90
N LEU A 23 3.31 -26.75 2.04
CA LEU A 23 4.21 -26.55 3.18
C LEU A 23 5.50 -27.38 3.01
N LYS A 24 6.65 -26.69 2.91
CA LYS A 24 7.97 -27.33 2.83
C LYS A 24 8.88 -26.89 3.98
N GLN A 25 9.71 -27.81 4.45
CA GLN A 25 10.76 -27.50 5.42
C GLN A 25 11.90 -26.74 4.73
N LEU A 26 12.22 -25.57 5.26
CA LEU A 26 13.33 -24.73 4.82
C LEU A 26 14.34 -24.56 5.96
N GLN A 27 15.62 -24.71 5.61
CA GLN A 27 16.73 -24.43 6.51
C GLN A 27 17.15 -22.97 6.36
N LEU A 28 17.18 -22.21 7.45
CA LEU A 28 17.70 -20.84 7.40
C LEU A 28 19.22 -20.85 7.55
N PRO A 29 19.95 -20.01 6.79
CA PRO A 29 21.42 -19.92 6.91
C PRO A 29 21.89 -19.54 8.33
N SER A 30 21.04 -18.85 9.10
CA SER A 30 21.33 -18.38 10.45
C SER A 30 20.88 -19.32 11.57
N SER A 31 20.28 -20.48 11.26
CA SER A 31 19.68 -21.38 12.26
C SER A 31 19.78 -22.85 11.85
N GLN A 32 20.19 -23.72 12.78
CA GLN A 32 20.19 -25.17 12.58
C GLN A 32 18.78 -25.80 12.59
N ARG A 33 17.74 -25.04 12.92
CA ARG A 33 16.35 -25.52 12.92
C ARG A 33 15.65 -25.29 11.59
N LEU A 34 14.88 -26.30 11.17
CA LEU A 34 14.01 -26.26 10.01
C LEU A 34 12.72 -25.48 10.33
N LEU A 35 12.25 -24.68 9.38
CA LEU A 35 10.93 -24.03 9.44
C LEU A 35 10.02 -24.59 8.36
N TYR A 36 8.77 -24.88 8.70
CA TYR A 36 7.74 -25.08 7.68
C TYR A 36 7.33 -23.74 7.09
N CYS A 37 7.39 -23.63 5.77
CA CYS A 37 6.95 -22.47 5.02
C CYS A 37 6.08 -22.90 3.85
N ASP A 38 5.01 -22.15 3.59
CA ASP A 38 4.23 -22.31 2.36
C ASP A 38 5.05 -21.79 1.17
N ILE A 39 5.15 -22.61 0.12
CA ILE A 39 5.85 -22.30 -1.11
C ILE A 39 4.91 -22.17 -2.32
N SER A 40 3.61 -22.43 -2.14
CA SER A 40 2.62 -22.44 -3.23
C SER A 40 2.58 -21.12 -4.03
N THR A 41 2.86 -20.01 -3.36
CA THR A 41 2.86 -18.66 -3.95
C THR A 41 4.25 -18.19 -4.43
N GLY A 42 5.31 -18.93 -4.15
CA GLY A 42 6.70 -18.51 -4.37
C GLY A 42 7.13 -17.29 -3.54
N ALA A 43 6.28 -16.79 -2.65
CA ALA A 43 6.53 -15.60 -1.83
C ALA A 43 6.98 -15.99 -0.41
N THR A 44 8.12 -15.45 0.03
CA THR A 44 8.58 -15.67 1.41
C THR A 44 7.77 -14.83 2.39
N LYS A 45 6.96 -15.47 3.24
CA LYS A 45 6.20 -14.77 4.29
C LYS A 45 7.12 -14.30 5.42
N THR A 46 7.37 -13.00 5.50
CA THR A 46 8.05 -12.38 6.65
C THR A 46 7.06 -12.14 7.78
N ARG A 47 7.24 -12.81 8.93
CA ARG A 47 6.46 -12.53 10.14
C ARG A 47 7.24 -11.59 11.05
N THR A 48 6.59 -10.53 11.52
CA THR A 48 7.13 -9.64 12.56
C THR A 48 7.00 -10.33 13.92
N THR A 49 8.05 -10.30 14.74
CA THR A 49 7.98 -10.81 16.12
C THR A 49 7.09 -9.92 16.97
N SER A 50 6.41 -10.51 17.96
CA SER A 50 5.60 -9.75 18.92
C SER A 50 6.47 -8.71 19.65
N PHE A 51 5.90 -7.55 19.95
CA PHE A 51 6.56 -6.42 20.64
C PHE A 51 7.81 -5.85 19.94
N HIS A 52 7.98 -6.05 18.63
CA HIS A 52 9.08 -5.46 17.86
C HIS A 52 8.59 -4.48 16.78
N PRO A 53 8.16 -3.26 17.18
CA PRO A 53 7.52 -2.28 16.28
C PRO A 53 8.44 -1.81 15.14
N ALA A 54 9.77 -1.91 15.31
CA ALA A 54 10.74 -1.56 14.27
C ALA A 54 10.56 -2.41 13.00
N ALA A 55 10.14 -3.68 13.12
CA ALA A 55 9.92 -4.55 11.97
C ALA A 55 8.76 -4.10 11.07
N ASN A 56 7.82 -3.29 11.58
CA ASN A 56 6.68 -2.79 10.82
C ASN A 56 6.66 -1.25 10.71
N GLY A 57 7.72 -0.58 11.18
CA GLY A 57 7.71 0.86 11.42
C GLY A 57 7.46 1.72 10.17
N ILE A 58 7.86 1.24 8.98
CA ILE A 58 7.63 1.95 7.71
C ILE A 58 6.13 1.95 7.36
N VAL A 59 5.48 0.78 7.41
CA VAL A 59 4.04 0.64 7.12
C VAL A 59 3.22 1.39 8.17
N GLU A 60 3.60 1.29 9.44
CA GLU A 60 2.91 2.02 10.50
C GLU A 60 3.02 3.54 10.34
N ARG A 61 4.19 4.07 9.97
CA ARG A 61 4.38 5.49 9.65
C ARG A 61 3.49 5.92 8.48
N MET A 62 3.48 5.13 7.40
CA MET A 62 2.63 5.39 6.24
C MET A 62 1.14 5.39 6.61
N HIS A 63 0.69 4.42 7.42
CA HIS A 63 -0.67 4.39 7.95
C HIS A 63 -1.02 5.62 8.80
N ARG A 64 -0.09 6.12 9.63
CA ARG A 64 -0.31 7.37 10.40
C ARG A 64 -0.53 8.57 9.48
N GLN A 65 0.28 8.71 8.43
CA GLN A 65 0.13 9.78 7.44
C GLN A 65 -1.20 9.67 6.69
N LEU A 66 -1.57 8.48 6.24
CA LEU A 66 -2.85 8.23 5.56
C LEU A 66 -4.04 8.62 6.44
N LYS A 67 -4.04 8.18 7.71
CA LYS A 67 -5.10 8.52 8.66
C LYS A 67 -5.18 10.02 8.92
N ALA A 68 -4.04 10.71 9.04
CA ALA A 68 -4.01 12.15 9.22
C ALA A 68 -4.61 12.88 8.00
N ALA A 69 -4.24 12.48 6.78
CA ALA A 69 -4.78 13.06 5.56
C ALA A 69 -6.29 12.82 5.41
N LEU A 70 -6.77 11.62 5.75
CA LEU A 70 -8.22 11.32 5.72
C LEU A 70 -9.00 12.16 6.74
N LYS A 71 -8.44 12.41 7.93
CA LYS A 71 -9.08 13.25 8.96
C LYS A 71 -9.30 14.70 8.52
N CYS A 72 -8.55 15.19 7.54
CA CYS A 72 -8.76 16.53 6.97
C CYS A 72 -10.10 16.65 6.20
N TYR A 73 -10.71 15.53 5.81
CA TYR A 73 -11.98 15.49 5.08
C TYR A 73 -13.13 15.12 6.04
N THR A 74 -13.54 16.08 6.87
CA THR A 74 -14.48 15.88 8.00
C THR A 74 -15.90 15.47 7.59
N ASN A 75 -16.37 15.90 6.41
CA ASN A 75 -17.76 15.78 5.99
C ASN A 75 -17.98 14.80 4.82
N SER A 76 -16.92 14.14 4.35
CA SER A 76 -16.99 13.22 3.21
C SER A 76 -16.81 11.78 3.65
N SER A 77 -17.46 10.84 2.96
CA SER A 77 -17.20 9.42 3.18
C SER A 77 -15.74 9.12 2.87
N TRP A 78 -15.02 8.48 3.80
CA TRP A 78 -13.59 8.18 3.62
C TRP A 78 -13.33 7.37 2.35
N LEU A 79 -14.29 6.55 1.91
CA LEU A 79 -14.22 5.76 0.67
C LEU A 79 -14.14 6.65 -0.58
N GLU A 80 -14.83 7.78 -0.59
CA GLU A 80 -14.84 8.70 -1.74
C GLU A 80 -13.54 9.50 -1.85
N VAL A 81 -12.93 9.80 -0.70
CA VAL A 81 -11.71 10.63 -0.61
C VAL A 81 -10.45 9.79 -0.72
N LEU A 82 -10.50 8.51 -0.33
CA LEU A 82 -9.35 7.61 -0.32
C LEU A 82 -8.53 7.62 -1.63
N PRO A 83 -9.13 7.53 -2.83
CA PRO A 83 -8.37 7.56 -4.08
C PRO A 83 -7.58 8.87 -4.25
N THR A 84 -8.18 10.00 -3.88
CA THR A 84 -7.56 11.33 -3.97
C THR A 84 -6.40 11.46 -3.00
N VAL A 85 -6.58 11.00 -1.76
CA VAL A 85 -5.52 11.00 -0.73
C VAL A 85 -4.36 10.11 -1.16
N LEU A 86 -4.63 8.90 -1.65
CA LEU A 86 -3.59 7.98 -2.13
C LEU A 86 -2.84 8.56 -3.34
N LEU A 87 -3.54 9.21 -4.27
CA LEU A 87 -2.92 9.90 -5.40
C LEU A 87 -1.97 11.01 -4.90
N GLY A 88 -2.41 11.83 -3.95
CA GLY A 88 -1.60 12.88 -3.35
C GLY A 88 -0.34 12.32 -2.68
N MET A 89 -0.48 11.26 -1.87
CA MET A 89 0.67 10.60 -1.22
C MET A 89 1.67 10.01 -2.22
N ARG A 90 1.20 9.50 -3.36
CA ARG A 90 2.06 8.94 -4.42
C ARG A 90 2.80 10.00 -5.24
N ALA A 91 2.15 11.13 -5.48
CA ALA A 91 2.70 12.23 -6.28
C ALA A 91 3.50 13.25 -5.47
N CYS A 92 3.37 13.27 -4.14
CA CYS A 92 4.11 14.18 -3.28
C CYS A 92 5.62 13.91 -3.37
N LEU A 93 6.40 14.97 -3.58
CA LEU A 93 7.86 14.91 -3.55
C LEU A 93 8.33 14.63 -2.12
N LYS A 94 9.15 13.59 -1.96
CA LYS A 94 9.76 13.28 -0.68
C LYS A 94 11.14 13.93 -0.64
N GLU A 95 11.30 15.02 0.10
CA GLU A 95 12.52 15.86 0.10
C GLU A 95 13.79 15.10 0.48
N ASP A 96 13.69 14.14 1.39
CA ASP A 96 14.81 13.28 1.83
C ASP A 96 15.34 12.37 0.71
N ILE A 97 14.47 11.98 -0.23
CA ILE A 97 14.83 11.13 -1.37
C ILE A 97 15.04 11.96 -2.65
N GLY A 98 14.43 13.15 -2.73
CA GLY A 98 14.42 13.98 -3.94
C GLY A 98 13.51 13.45 -5.06
N ALA A 99 12.64 12.48 -4.75
CA ALA A 99 11.70 11.88 -5.70
C ALA A 99 10.36 11.55 -5.01
N SER A 100 9.29 11.48 -5.80
CA SER A 100 7.97 10.97 -5.36
C SER A 100 7.92 9.45 -5.45
N HIS A 101 7.02 8.83 -4.67
CA HIS A 101 6.84 7.37 -4.70
C HIS A 101 6.46 6.87 -6.09
N ALA A 102 5.65 7.63 -6.83
CA ALA A 102 5.28 7.27 -8.19
C ALA A 102 6.44 7.37 -9.17
N GLU A 103 7.31 8.38 -9.03
CA GLU A 103 8.55 8.45 -9.83
C GLU A 103 9.46 7.25 -9.55
N MET A 104 9.59 6.83 -8.30
CA MET A 104 10.43 5.68 -7.95
C MET A 104 9.92 4.37 -8.55
N VAL A 105 8.59 4.21 -8.66
CA VAL A 105 7.97 2.98 -9.19
C VAL A 105 7.89 3.00 -10.72
N TYR A 106 7.52 4.14 -11.32
CA TYR A 106 7.24 4.24 -12.76
C TYR A 106 8.36 4.91 -13.56
N GLY A 107 9.40 5.43 -12.91
CA GLY A 107 10.50 6.15 -13.54
C GLY A 107 10.16 7.56 -14.04
N GLN A 108 8.95 8.05 -13.80
CA GLN A 108 8.49 9.36 -14.29
C GLN A 108 7.48 10.03 -13.35
N ARG A 109 7.36 11.35 -13.46
CA ARG A 109 6.37 12.15 -12.70
C ARG A 109 4.96 11.84 -13.15
N LEU A 110 4.06 11.63 -12.19
CA LEU A 110 2.63 11.56 -12.47
C LEU A 110 2.13 12.92 -12.94
N ARG A 111 1.42 12.94 -14.07
CA ARG A 111 0.66 14.11 -14.51
C ARG A 111 -0.63 14.19 -13.69
N LEU A 112 -0.70 15.17 -12.80
CA LEU A 112 -1.89 15.35 -11.96
C LEU A 112 -3.01 16.02 -12.77
N PRO A 113 -4.29 15.71 -12.49
CA PRO A 113 -5.41 16.37 -13.15
C PRO A 113 -5.31 17.90 -13.13
N GLY A 114 -4.88 18.49 -12.01
CA GLY A 114 -4.66 19.94 -11.89
C GLY A 114 -3.60 20.53 -12.83
N GLU A 115 -2.60 19.74 -13.26
CA GLU A 115 -1.57 20.17 -14.21
C GLU A 115 -2.06 20.09 -15.65
N VAL A 116 -2.93 19.14 -15.96
CA VAL A 116 -3.56 19.02 -17.29
C VAL A 116 -4.42 20.26 -17.58
N PHE A 117 -5.17 20.74 -16.59
CA PHE A 117 -6.03 21.91 -16.74
C PHE A 117 -5.27 23.26 -16.76
N ARG A 118 -4.04 23.31 -16.23
CA ARG A 118 -3.19 24.51 -16.27
C ARG A 118 -2.62 24.79 -17.66
N ASN A 119 -2.38 23.75 -18.46
CA ASN A 119 -1.84 23.91 -19.82
C ASN A 119 -2.88 24.39 -20.84
N THR A 120 -4.17 24.41 -20.49
CA THR A 120 -5.26 24.86 -21.37
C THR A 120 -5.67 26.32 -21.17
N THR A 121 -5.14 27.01 -20.15
CA THR A 121 -5.54 28.38 -19.82
C THR A 121 -4.43 29.40 -20.05
N SER A 122 -4.20 29.73 -21.33
CA SER A 122 -3.92 31.13 -21.69
C SER A 122 -5.17 31.97 -21.43
N SER A 123 -5.51 32.15 -20.15
CA SER A 123 -6.41 33.16 -19.56
C SER A 123 -6.98 32.63 -18.24
N ARG A 124 -6.32 33.02 -17.15
CA ARG A 124 -6.83 33.47 -15.84
C ARG A 124 -8.34 33.30 -15.50
N GLN A 125 -8.95 32.14 -15.72
CA GLN A 125 -10.21 31.76 -15.08
C GLN A 125 -9.90 30.86 -13.89
N MET A 126 -10.04 31.39 -12.67
CA MET A 126 -10.14 30.56 -11.46
C MET A 126 -11.31 29.61 -11.67
N LEU A 127 -11.01 28.32 -11.91
CA LEU A 127 -12.02 27.28 -11.88
C LEU A 127 -12.60 27.25 -10.47
N SER A 128 -13.91 27.44 -10.33
CA SER A 128 -14.61 27.24 -9.06
C SER A 128 -14.31 25.84 -8.54
N GLU A 129 -14.07 25.70 -7.24
CA GLU A 129 -13.71 24.45 -6.57
C GLU A 129 -14.73 23.34 -6.90
N ASP A 130 -16.01 23.69 -6.99
CA ASP A 130 -17.09 22.78 -7.38
C ASP A 130 -16.92 22.21 -8.79
N THR A 131 -16.49 23.02 -9.76
CA THR A 131 -16.28 22.59 -11.15
C THR A 131 -15.05 21.67 -11.26
N PHE A 132 -14.01 21.96 -10.48
CA PHE A 132 -12.82 21.11 -10.41
C PHE A 132 -13.17 19.74 -9.81
N LEU A 133 -13.90 19.71 -8.69
CA LEU A 133 -14.32 18.47 -8.04
C LEU A 133 -15.28 17.65 -8.91
N GLN A 134 -16.22 18.30 -9.60
CA GLN A 134 -17.10 17.62 -10.57
C GLN A 134 -16.32 16.95 -11.70
N ARG A 135 -15.25 17.58 -12.19
CA ARG A 135 -14.39 17.02 -13.24
C ARG A 135 -13.42 15.95 -12.73
N LEU A 136 -13.00 16.02 -11.47
CA LEU A 136 -12.07 15.05 -10.86
C LEU A 136 -12.76 13.71 -10.55
N ARG A 137 -14.02 13.74 -10.10
CA ARG A 137 -14.84 12.57 -9.75
C ARG A 137 -14.84 11.44 -10.79
N PRO A 138 -15.01 11.67 -12.12
CA PRO A 138 -14.96 10.58 -13.10
C PRO A 138 -13.58 9.92 -13.21
N TYR A 139 -12.48 10.68 -13.06
CA TYR A 139 -11.13 10.12 -13.13
C TYR A 139 -10.77 9.31 -11.90
N THR A 140 -11.16 9.75 -10.70
CA THR A 140 -10.97 8.97 -9.48
C THR A 140 -11.77 7.68 -9.51
N ARG A 141 -13.02 7.70 -10.02
CA ARG A 141 -13.80 6.47 -10.25
C ARG A 141 -13.08 5.52 -11.20
N ARG A 142 -12.52 6.02 -12.31
CA ARG A 142 -11.81 5.18 -13.30
C ARG A 142 -10.51 4.58 -12.77
N LEU A 143 -9.80 5.28 -11.87
CA LEU A 143 -8.60 4.76 -11.20
C LEU A 143 -8.91 3.60 -10.23
N ILE A 144 -10.09 3.58 -9.61
CA ILE A 144 -10.51 2.48 -8.71
C ILE A 144 -10.78 1.20 -9.51
N TYR A 145 -11.40 1.32 -10.70
CA TYR A 145 -11.72 0.17 -11.57
C TYR A 145 -10.52 -0.39 -12.35
N PHE A 146 -9.38 0.32 -12.40
CA PHE A 146 -8.18 -0.16 -13.11
C PHE A 146 -7.26 -1.02 -12.21
N THR A 147 -7.60 -1.17 -10.93
CA THR A 147 -6.84 -1.95 -9.93
C THR A 147 -7.58 -3.20 -9.43
N LEU A 148 -8.67 -3.60 -10.08
CA LEU A 148 -9.33 -4.91 -9.95
C LEU A 148 -9.29 -5.62 -11.30
#